data_AF-A0A4S3TLU5-F1
#
_entry.id   AF-A0A4S3TLU5-F1
#
_cell.length_a   1.000
_cell.length_b   1.000
_cell.length_c   1.000
_cell.angle_alpha   90.00
_cell.angle_beta   90.00
_cell.angle_gamma   90.00
#
_symmetry.space_group_name_H-M   'P 1'
#
loop_
_entity.id
_entity.type
_entity.pdbx_description
1 polymer ?
#
loop_
_entity_poly.entity_id
_entity_poly.type
_entity_poly.pdbx_seq_one_letter_code
_entity_poly.pdbx_strand_id
1 'polypeptide(L)'
;MTENRPRDRDRDERPVPTDRESPVGEPVIRGDESVTGQRAREAVQFDPDDPNSLADAADIVAQFATGQTEDDHLYMLRGAAACAALVRGEGSYKAAAERAGDGVTVSFIRKWARVHDLPRSVRKQVAIGQIAPTAAKHIARVGGESRLLLAWATLDGNLTVREVRSVASAVNDGTAIDRALAEYDITLGQLEVTLSPATYRDLRRRAAIEDVEPGELITAALENEKENV
;
A
#
# COMPACT_ATOMS: atom_id res chain seq x y z
N MET A 1 -41.77 19.12 -21.34
CA MET A 1 -40.70 20.11 -21.56
C MET A 1 -40.65 20.92 -20.27
N THR A 2 -39.63 20.90 -19.42
CA THR A 2 -38.18 20.76 -19.62
C THR A 2 -37.59 20.29 -18.28
N GLU A 3 -36.88 19.16 -18.32
CA GLU A 3 -35.46 19.02 -17.95
C GLU A 3 -35.18 18.71 -16.47
N ASN A 4 -35.14 17.39 -16.21
CA ASN A 4 -34.30 16.78 -15.19
C ASN A 4 -32.84 17.24 -15.40
N ARG A 5 -32.34 18.10 -14.53
CA ARG A 5 -30.89 18.24 -14.33
C ARG A 5 -30.42 17.14 -13.38
N PRO A 6 -29.42 16.33 -13.76
CA PRO A 6 -28.79 15.43 -12.80
C PRO A 6 -28.06 16.31 -11.77
N ARG A 7 -28.42 16.14 -10.49
CA ARG A 7 -27.64 16.70 -9.39
C ARG A 7 -26.36 15.91 -9.32
N ASP A 8 -25.29 16.52 -9.82
CA ASP A 8 -23.91 16.15 -9.58
C ASP A 8 -23.73 15.88 -8.08
N ARG A 9 -23.55 14.61 -7.73
CA ARG A 9 -23.19 14.19 -6.37
C ARG A 9 -21.68 13.97 -6.32
N ASP A 10 -20.91 15.03 -6.60
CA ASP A 10 -19.54 15.12 -6.09
C ASP A 10 -19.63 15.49 -4.60
N ARG A 11 -19.94 14.48 -3.77
CA ARG A 11 -19.83 14.58 -2.32
C ARG A 11 -18.35 14.43 -1.96
N ASP A 12 -17.71 15.57 -1.73
CA ASP A 12 -16.73 15.79 -0.65
C ASP A 12 -15.79 14.61 -0.28
N GLU A 13 -15.15 14.00 -1.28
CA GLU A 13 -14.06 13.06 -1.06
C GLU A 13 -12.82 13.87 -0.65
N ARG A 14 -12.61 14.02 0.66
CA ARG A 14 -11.26 14.34 1.15
C ARG A 14 -10.32 13.29 0.55
N PRO A 15 -9.37 13.66 -0.33
CA PRO A 15 -8.55 12.67 -1.02
C PRO A 15 -7.79 11.86 0.03
N VAL A 16 -7.97 10.53 0.00
CA VAL A 16 -7.20 9.64 0.87
C VAL A 16 -5.72 9.88 0.53
N PRO A 17 -4.85 10.19 1.51
CA PRO A 17 -3.43 10.41 1.23
C PRO A 17 -2.82 9.15 0.59
N THR A 18 -2.58 9.22 -0.72
CA THR A 18 -2.04 8.12 -1.52
C THR A 18 -0.53 8.20 -1.67
N ASP A 19 0.01 9.39 -1.46
CA ASP A 19 1.41 9.68 -1.24
C ASP A 19 1.66 10.01 0.24
N ARG A 20 2.91 9.92 0.67
CA ARG A 20 3.33 10.04 2.08
C ARG A 20 3.32 11.52 2.54
N GLU A 21 2.60 11.84 3.61
CA GLU A 21 2.79 13.08 4.40
C GLU A 21 3.77 12.91 5.59
N SER A 22 4.32 11.71 5.85
CA SER A 22 5.21 11.52 6.99
C SER A 22 6.68 11.82 6.67
N PRO A 23 7.40 12.57 7.54
CA PRO A 23 8.80 12.92 7.36
C PRO A 23 9.69 11.68 7.28
N VAL A 24 10.80 11.90 6.62
CA VAL A 24 11.80 10.89 6.31
C VAL A 24 12.73 10.78 7.50
N GLY A 25 12.95 9.55 7.96
CA GLY A 25 13.58 9.27 9.27
C GLY A 25 12.61 8.70 10.31
N GLU A 26 11.28 8.90 10.18
CA GLU A 26 10.35 8.22 11.09
C GLU A 26 10.19 6.73 10.74
N PRO A 27 10.29 5.82 11.74
CA PRO A 27 10.25 4.39 11.54
C PRO A 27 8.93 3.95 10.92
N VAL A 28 9.02 3.05 9.93
CA VAL A 28 7.88 2.52 9.16
C VAL A 28 6.81 1.92 10.06
N ILE A 29 7.22 1.33 11.18
CA ILE A 29 6.36 0.78 12.22
C ILE A 29 7.11 1.01 13.54
N ARG A 30 6.68 1.97 14.37
CA ARG A 30 7.05 1.98 15.79
C ARG A 30 6.75 0.60 16.36
N GLY A 31 7.73 -0.04 17.02
CA GLY A 31 7.63 -1.12 18.02
C GLY A 31 6.27 -1.76 18.25
N ASP A 32 5.60 -2.18 17.18
CA ASP A 32 4.33 -2.89 17.25
C ASP A 32 4.77 -4.32 17.49
N GLU A 33 4.79 -4.73 18.76
CA GLU A 33 5.22 -6.07 19.18
C GLU A 33 4.47 -7.17 18.41
N SER A 34 3.28 -6.86 17.91
CA SER A 34 2.48 -7.71 17.02
C SER A 34 3.08 -7.93 15.61
N VAL A 35 4.00 -7.06 15.16
CA VAL A 35 4.67 -7.11 13.85
C VAL A 35 6.16 -7.44 13.97
N THR A 36 6.87 -6.83 14.93
CA THR A 36 8.33 -6.92 15.00
C THR A 36 8.85 -7.99 15.97
N GLY A 37 8.02 -8.50 16.90
CA GLY A 37 8.45 -9.48 17.92
C GLY A 37 9.81 -9.12 18.57
N GLN A 38 10.68 -10.12 18.77
CA GLN A 38 12.06 -9.92 19.29
C GLN A 38 13.01 -9.17 18.32
N ARG A 39 12.60 -8.91 17.06
CA ARG A 39 13.39 -8.26 16.01
C ARG A 39 13.19 -6.74 15.93
N ALA A 40 12.49 -6.13 16.89
CA ALA A 40 12.36 -4.67 16.99
C ALA A 40 13.70 -3.90 16.95
N ARG A 41 14.81 -4.57 17.31
CA ARG A 41 16.18 -4.00 17.27
C ARG A 41 16.78 -3.88 15.86
N GLU A 42 16.21 -4.54 14.86
CA GLU A 42 16.66 -4.48 13.45
C GLU A 42 15.89 -3.45 12.61
N ALA A 43 14.94 -2.74 13.22
CA ALA A 43 14.26 -1.59 12.63
C ALA A 43 15.21 -0.38 12.55
N VAL A 44 16.27 -0.52 11.77
CA VAL A 44 17.27 0.51 11.51
C VAL A 44 16.59 1.65 10.76
N GLN A 45 16.60 2.83 11.38
CA GLN A 45 16.26 4.09 10.73
C GLN A 45 17.47 4.55 9.93
N PHE A 46 17.23 4.98 8.70
CA PHE A 46 18.23 5.66 7.91
C PHE A 46 17.87 7.15 7.92
N ASP A 47 18.74 7.95 8.52
CA ASP A 47 18.65 9.40 8.54
C ASP A 47 19.25 9.93 7.22
N PRO A 48 18.43 10.54 6.34
CA PRO A 48 18.92 11.05 5.06
C PRO A 48 19.85 12.26 5.20
N ASP A 49 19.91 12.90 6.37
CA ASP A 49 20.73 14.09 6.63
C ASP A 49 22.05 13.73 7.36
N ASP A 50 22.24 12.48 7.79
CA ASP A 50 23.47 11.98 8.41
C ASP A 50 24.35 11.20 7.40
N PRO A 51 25.57 11.69 7.09
CA PRO A 51 26.50 11.01 6.18
C PRO A 51 26.87 9.58 6.59
N ASN A 52 26.93 9.27 7.89
CA ASN A 52 27.24 7.92 8.38
C ASN A 52 26.05 7.00 8.13
N SER A 53 24.83 7.45 8.47
CA SER A 53 23.61 6.72 8.15
C SER A 53 23.42 6.47 6.64
N LEU A 54 23.82 7.42 5.79
CA LEU A 54 23.84 7.22 4.33
C LEU A 54 24.91 6.21 3.87
N ALA A 55 26.03 6.08 4.58
CA ALA A 55 27.01 5.04 4.29
C ALA A 55 26.46 3.64 4.65
N ASP A 56 25.84 3.52 5.82
CA ASP A 56 25.15 2.28 6.22
C ASP A 56 24.02 1.92 5.25
N ALA A 57 23.26 2.92 4.77
CA ALA A 57 22.23 2.73 3.76
C ALA A 57 22.81 2.21 2.44
N ALA A 58 23.97 2.74 2.00
CA ALA A 58 24.66 2.29 0.80
C ALA A 58 25.06 0.81 0.89
N ASP A 59 25.67 0.40 2.00
CA ASP A 59 26.06 -0.99 2.24
C ASP A 59 24.86 -1.93 2.22
N ILE A 60 23.75 -1.51 2.83
CA ILE A 60 22.51 -2.29 2.84
C ILE A 60 21.91 -2.40 1.43
N VAL A 61 21.91 -1.34 0.64
CA VAL A 61 21.42 -1.37 -0.75
C VAL A 61 22.30 -2.27 -1.62
N ALA A 62 23.62 -2.21 -1.46
CA ALA A 62 24.56 -3.07 -2.18
C ALA A 62 24.26 -4.56 -1.90
N GLN A 63 24.17 -4.93 -0.61
CA GLN A 63 23.82 -6.29 -0.19
C GLN A 63 22.45 -6.71 -0.73
N PHE A 64 21.47 -5.81 -0.65
CA PHE A 64 20.10 -6.06 -1.10
C PHE A 64 20.02 -6.27 -2.62
N ALA A 65 20.86 -5.60 -3.40
CA ALA A 65 20.91 -5.77 -4.85
C ALA A 65 21.57 -7.09 -5.27
N THR A 66 22.53 -7.60 -4.48
CA THR A 66 23.28 -8.83 -4.79
C THR A 66 22.73 -10.10 -4.14
N GLY A 67 21.91 -9.97 -3.09
CA GLY A 67 21.41 -11.10 -2.31
C GLY A 67 20.22 -11.81 -2.96
N GLN A 68 20.18 -13.15 -2.84
CA GLN A 68 18.95 -13.95 -2.99
C GLN A 68 18.31 -14.12 -1.62
N THR A 69 17.54 -13.12 -1.19
CA THR A 69 16.75 -13.19 0.05
C THR A 69 15.27 -13.16 -0.31
N GLU A 70 14.84 -14.21 -1.00
CA GLU A 70 13.43 -14.50 -1.16
C GLU A 70 12.94 -15.00 0.22
N ASP A 71 12.12 -14.17 0.89
CA ASP A 71 11.19 -14.50 2.00
C ASP A 71 11.38 -13.74 3.33
N ASP A 72 12.44 -12.93 3.50
CA ASP A 72 12.49 -12.01 4.64
C ASP A 72 11.83 -10.64 4.31
N HIS A 73 10.54 -10.54 4.60
CA HIS A 73 9.75 -9.33 4.38
C HIS A 73 10.30 -8.11 5.11
N LEU A 74 10.90 -8.28 6.29
CA LEU A 74 11.48 -7.18 7.06
C LEU A 74 12.80 -6.73 6.44
N TYR A 75 13.64 -7.67 6.00
CA TYR A 75 14.86 -7.37 5.25
C TYR A 75 14.54 -6.59 3.97
N MET A 76 13.53 -7.02 3.21
CA MET A 76 13.06 -6.34 2.00
C MET A 76 12.58 -4.91 2.28
N LEU A 77 11.81 -4.70 3.36
CA LEU A 77 11.35 -3.37 3.76
C LEU A 77 12.52 -2.48 4.24
N ARG A 78 13.52 -3.06 4.90
CA ARG A 78 14.75 -2.34 5.27
C ARG A 78 15.55 -1.91 4.04
N GLY A 79 15.71 -2.78 3.06
CA GLY A 79 16.34 -2.45 1.77
C GLY A 79 15.58 -1.34 1.02
N ALA A 80 14.24 -1.37 1.06
CA ALA A 80 13.40 -0.30 0.52
C ALA A 80 13.60 1.03 1.25
N ALA A 81 13.70 1.02 2.58
CA ALA A 81 13.98 2.21 3.38
C ALA A 81 15.37 2.79 3.08
N ALA A 82 16.40 1.94 2.94
CA ALA A 82 17.74 2.34 2.57
C ALA A 82 17.78 3.00 1.18
N CYS A 83 17.11 2.41 0.18
CA CYS A 83 16.97 3.01 -1.15
C CYS A 83 16.34 4.41 -1.07
N ALA A 84 15.28 4.57 -0.27
CA ALA A 84 14.60 5.84 -0.13
C ALA A 84 15.45 6.89 0.62
N ALA A 85 16.23 6.48 1.62
CA ALA A 85 17.15 7.37 2.33
C ALA A 85 18.28 7.86 1.41
N LEU A 86 18.91 6.97 0.63
CA LEU A 86 19.93 7.36 -0.35
C LEU A 86 19.40 8.36 -1.37
N VAL A 87 18.22 8.13 -1.94
CA VAL A 87 17.63 9.06 -2.93
C VAL A 87 17.42 10.45 -2.35
N ARG A 88 17.08 10.54 -1.06
CA ARG A 88 16.86 11.81 -0.39
C ARG A 88 18.16 12.51 0.00
N GLY A 89 19.09 11.79 0.62
CA GLY A 89 20.39 12.36 1.00
C GLY A 89 21.23 12.78 -0.20
N GLU A 90 21.19 12.02 -1.30
CA GLU A 90 21.94 12.32 -2.51
C GLU A 90 21.20 13.24 -3.50
N GLY A 91 19.91 13.50 -3.27
CA GLY A 91 19.08 14.37 -4.11
C GLY A 91 18.76 13.82 -5.51
N SER A 92 19.26 12.65 -5.90
CA SER A 92 18.92 12.02 -7.18
C SER A 92 19.08 10.50 -7.17
N TYR A 93 18.29 9.80 -7.99
CA TYR A 93 18.45 8.35 -8.17
C TYR A 93 19.81 7.94 -8.75
N LYS A 94 20.42 8.83 -9.55
CA LYS A 94 21.72 8.55 -10.18
C LYS A 94 22.83 8.56 -9.13
N ALA A 95 22.90 9.64 -8.34
CA ALA A 95 23.87 9.76 -7.26
C ALA A 95 23.67 8.67 -6.19
N ALA A 96 22.42 8.34 -5.86
CA ALA A 96 22.11 7.22 -4.97
C ALA A 96 22.65 5.87 -5.49
N ALA A 97 22.56 5.61 -6.81
CA ALA A 97 23.08 4.38 -7.40
C ALA A 97 24.60 4.35 -7.43
N GLU A 98 25.24 5.48 -7.77
CA GLU A 98 26.69 5.63 -7.73
C GLU A 98 27.24 5.42 -6.31
N ARG A 99 26.56 5.94 -5.29
CA ARG A 99 26.92 5.74 -3.88
C ARG A 99 26.76 4.29 -3.41
N ALA A 100 25.72 3.61 -3.86
CA ALA A 100 25.47 2.21 -3.51
C ALA A 100 26.45 1.21 -4.17
N GLY A 101 27.25 1.69 -5.13
CA GLY A 101 28.35 0.93 -5.73
C GLY A 101 27.95 0.05 -6.93
N ASP A 102 28.94 -0.67 -7.43
CA ASP A 102 28.82 -1.48 -8.64
C ASP A 102 27.79 -2.60 -8.46
N GLY A 103 26.93 -2.78 -9.47
CA GLY A 103 25.83 -3.75 -9.46
C GLY A 103 24.48 -3.19 -8.99
N VAL A 104 24.44 -1.98 -8.43
CA VAL A 104 23.20 -1.29 -8.08
C VAL A 104 22.77 -0.37 -9.23
N THR A 105 21.56 -0.58 -9.75
CA THR A 105 21.05 0.23 -10.87
C THR A 105 20.07 1.31 -10.39
N VAL A 106 19.99 2.42 -11.13
CA VAL A 106 18.94 3.44 -10.96
C VAL A 106 17.55 2.83 -10.94
N SER A 107 17.30 1.83 -11.80
CA SER A 107 16.00 1.15 -11.87
C SER A 107 15.69 0.32 -10.62
N PHE A 108 16.72 -0.27 -10.00
CA PHE A 108 16.60 -0.99 -8.73
C PHE A 108 16.24 -0.04 -7.59
N ILE A 109 16.99 1.05 -7.43
CA ILE A 109 16.72 2.05 -6.38
C ILE A 109 15.34 2.66 -6.55
N ARG A 110 14.97 3.08 -7.77
CA ARG A 110 13.64 3.66 -8.03
C ARG A 110 12.52 2.70 -7.66
N LYS A 111 12.67 1.43 -8.00
CA LYS A 111 11.66 0.40 -7.71
C LYS A 111 11.43 0.26 -6.21
N TRP A 112 12.50 0.15 -5.43
CA TRP A 112 12.42 -0.11 -3.99
C TRP A 112 12.12 1.14 -3.16
N ALA A 113 12.60 2.31 -3.56
CA ALA A 113 12.18 3.58 -2.95
C ALA A 113 10.66 3.76 -3.02
N ARG A 114 10.03 3.44 -4.17
CA ARG A 114 8.56 3.49 -4.30
C ARG A 114 7.83 2.52 -3.37
N VAL A 115 8.39 1.34 -3.09
CA VAL A 115 7.80 0.40 -2.11
C VAL A 115 7.80 1.01 -0.71
N HIS A 116 8.86 1.73 -0.35
CA HIS A 116 8.91 2.47 0.91
C HIS A 116 7.91 3.63 0.97
N ASP A 117 7.56 4.20 -0.19
CA ASP A 117 6.61 5.31 -0.29
C ASP A 117 5.13 4.86 -0.30
N LEU A 118 4.87 3.55 -0.29
CA LEU A 118 3.52 3.02 -0.09
C LEU A 118 2.91 3.53 1.24
N PRO A 119 1.58 3.71 1.30
CA PRO A 119 0.89 4.08 2.53
C PRO A 119 1.28 3.16 3.70
N ARG A 120 1.37 3.72 4.91
CA ARG A 120 1.77 2.95 6.11
C ARG A 120 0.89 1.72 6.33
N SER A 121 -0.42 1.86 6.06
CA SER A 121 -1.40 0.78 6.11
C SER A 121 -1.01 -0.40 5.21
N VAL A 122 -0.57 -0.13 3.98
CA VAL A 122 -0.09 -1.15 3.03
C VAL A 122 1.24 -1.75 3.48
N ARG A 123 2.21 -0.92 3.90
CA ARG A 123 3.51 -1.41 4.40
C ARG A 123 3.37 -2.32 5.61
N LYS A 124 2.38 -2.09 6.49
CA LYS A 124 2.07 -3.01 7.60
C LYS A 124 1.69 -4.40 7.09
N GLN A 125 0.86 -4.49 6.04
CA GLN A 125 0.46 -5.77 5.45
C GLN A 125 1.63 -6.51 4.80
N VAL A 126 2.57 -5.77 4.20
CA VAL A 126 3.82 -6.35 3.69
C VAL A 126 4.67 -6.89 4.83
N ALA A 127 4.82 -6.13 5.91
CA ALA A 127 5.64 -6.53 7.07
C ALA A 127 5.14 -7.81 7.73
N ILE A 128 3.82 -7.99 7.87
CA ILE A 128 3.22 -9.21 8.44
C ILE A 128 3.04 -10.34 7.42
N GLY A 129 3.46 -10.14 6.16
CA GLY A 129 3.43 -11.15 5.10
C GLY A 129 2.07 -11.44 4.48
N GLN A 130 1.07 -10.59 4.71
CA GLN A 130 -0.22 -10.67 4.01
C GLN A 130 -0.11 -10.19 2.56
N ILE A 131 0.80 -9.24 2.28
CA ILE A 131 1.17 -8.83 0.92
C ILE A 131 2.63 -9.21 0.67
N ALA A 132 2.88 -10.09 -0.29
CA ALA A 132 4.25 -10.42 -0.67
C ALA A 132 5.01 -9.17 -1.16
N PRO A 133 6.29 -8.95 -0.80
CA PRO A 133 7.05 -7.79 -1.29
C PRO A 133 7.16 -7.76 -2.83
N THR A 134 7.11 -8.94 -3.46
CA THR A 134 7.05 -9.08 -4.92
C THR A 134 5.72 -8.61 -5.52
N ALA A 135 4.61 -8.64 -4.78
CA ALA A 135 3.37 -7.95 -5.16
C ALA A 135 3.46 -6.45 -4.85
N ALA A 136 4.00 -6.07 -3.69
CA ALA A 136 4.15 -4.68 -3.26
C ALA A 136 4.92 -3.82 -4.27
N LYS A 137 5.97 -4.34 -4.92
CA LYS A 137 6.69 -3.61 -5.99
C LYS A 137 5.84 -3.32 -7.23
N HIS A 138 4.77 -4.09 -7.48
CA HIS A 138 3.84 -3.86 -8.57
C HIS A 138 2.78 -2.84 -8.16
N ILE A 139 2.24 -2.97 -6.94
CA ILE A 139 1.33 -1.99 -6.32
C ILE A 139 1.97 -0.60 -6.30
N ALA A 140 3.24 -0.50 -5.88
CA ALA A 140 3.99 0.76 -5.79
C ALA A 140 4.25 1.46 -7.14
N ARG A 141 3.94 0.81 -8.27
CA ARG A 141 4.02 1.44 -9.59
C ARG A 141 2.75 2.17 -9.97
N VAL A 142 1.64 1.85 -9.33
CA VAL A 142 0.33 2.45 -9.62
C VAL A 142 0.26 3.84 -8.98
N GLY A 143 -0.22 4.83 -9.75
CA GLY A 143 -0.43 6.20 -9.29
C GLY A 143 -1.74 6.36 -8.53
N GLY A 144 -1.82 7.41 -7.70
CA GLY A 144 -3.06 7.86 -7.05
C GLY A 144 -3.76 6.80 -6.20
N GLU A 145 -5.07 6.94 -6.06
CA GLU A 145 -5.91 6.08 -5.22
C GLU A 145 -5.91 4.60 -5.65
N SER A 146 -5.78 4.34 -6.95
CA SER A 146 -5.73 3.00 -7.51
C SER A 146 -4.66 2.12 -6.86
N ARG A 147 -3.56 2.68 -6.33
CA ARG A 147 -2.55 1.90 -5.61
C ARG A 147 -3.08 1.32 -4.29
N LEU A 148 -3.90 2.10 -3.58
CA LEU A 148 -4.47 1.69 -2.29
C LEU A 148 -5.56 0.66 -2.52
N LEU A 149 -6.42 0.91 -3.51
CA LEU A 149 -7.47 -0.01 -3.94
C LEU A 149 -6.89 -1.35 -4.40
N LEU A 150 -5.81 -1.35 -5.20
CA LEU A 150 -5.14 -2.58 -5.61
C LEU A 150 -4.53 -3.34 -4.42
N ALA A 151 -4.00 -2.62 -3.42
CA ALA A 151 -3.46 -3.27 -2.22
C ALA A 151 -4.53 -4.03 -1.44
N TRP A 152 -5.72 -3.44 -1.26
CA TRP A 152 -6.84 -4.09 -0.58
C TRP A 152 -7.45 -5.22 -1.41
N ALA A 153 -7.66 -5.00 -2.71
CA ALA A 153 -8.12 -6.05 -3.62
C ALA A 153 -7.16 -7.25 -3.67
N THR A 154 -5.85 -7.03 -3.48
CA THR A 154 -4.87 -8.12 -3.35
C THR A 154 -5.16 -9.02 -2.17
N LEU A 155 -5.59 -8.46 -1.04
CA LEU A 155 -5.94 -9.21 0.17
C LEU A 155 -7.32 -9.84 0.05
N ASP A 156 -8.33 -9.05 -0.29
CA ASP A 156 -9.73 -9.48 -0.29
C ASP A 156 -10.01 -10.53 -1.37
N GLY A 157 -9.36 -10.38 -2.54
CA GLY A 157 -9.45 -11.33 -3.65
C GLY A 157 -8.33 -12.37 -3.69
N ASN A 158 -7.42 -12.39 -2.70
CA ASN A 158 -6.26 -13.28 -2.64
C ASN A 158 -5.46 -13.33 -3.96
N LEU A 159 -5.19 -12.16 -4.55
CA LEU A 159 -4.52 -12.06 -5.85
C LEU A 159 -3.10 -12.62 -5.76
N THR A 160 -2.75 -13.44 -6.75
CA THR A 160 -1.37 -13.86 -6.96
C THR A 160 -0.51 -12.67 -7.42
N VAL A 161 0.80 -12.76 -7.19
CA VAL A 161 1.77 -11.75 -7.67
C VAL A 161 1.65 -11.50 -9.17
N ARG A 162 1.33 -12.55 -9.96
CA ARG A 162 1.15 -12.45 -11.41
C ARG A 162 -0.07 -11.61 -11.76
N GLU A 163 -1.19 -11.80 -11.07
CA GLU A 163 -2.42 -11.04 -11.30
C GLU A 163 -2.26 -9.60 -10.83
N VAL A 164 -1.66 -9.36 -9.65
CA VAL A 164 -1.31 -8.00 -9.19
C VAL A 164 -0.47 -7.27 -10.24
N ARG A 165 0.52 -7.95 -10.84
CA ARG A 165 1.33 -7.38 -11.93
C ARG A 165 0.48 -7.02 -13.14
N SER A 166 -0.44 -7.88 -13.56
CA SER A 166 -1.29 -7.65 -14.72
C SER A 166 -2.24 -6.48 -14.49
N VAL A 167 -2.93 -6.44 -13.35
CA VAL A 167 -3.82 -5.33 -12.96
C VAL A 167 -3.04 -4.02 -12.91
N ALA A 168 -1.87 -4.01 -12.25
CA ALA A 168 -1.01 -2.83 -12.21
C ALA A 168 -0.56 -2.37 -13.60
N SER A 169 -0.33 -3.28 -14.55
CA SER A 169 -0.02 -2.92 -15.94
C SER A 169 -1.22 -2.25 -16.60
N ALA A 170 -2.39 -2.90 -16.57
CA ALA A 170 -3.60 -2.40 -17.19
C ALA A 170 -3.98 -1.00 -16.67
N VAL A 171 -3.85 -0.76 -15.36
CA VAL A 171 -4.12 0.55 -14.76
C VAL A 171 -3.12 1.61 -15.24
N ASN A 172 -1.84 1.27 -15.33
CA ASN A 172 -0.85 2.20 -15.87
C ASN A 172 -1.05 2.48 -17.37
N ASP A 173 -1.68 1.54 -18.09
CA ASP A 173 -2.09 1.69 -19.50
C ASP A 173 -3.43 2.45 -19.66
N GLY A 174 -4.04 2.90 -18.56
CA GLY A 174 -5.23 3.76 -18.55
C GLY A 174 -6.55 3.04 -18.27
N THR A 175 -6.54 1.73 -18.01
CA THR A 175 -7.74 1.00 -17.60
C THR A 175 -8.16 1.40 -16.18
N ALA A 176 -9.45 1.67 -15.97
CA ALA A 176 -9.97 1.92 -14.62
C ALA A 176 -9.78 0.70 -13.71
N ILE A 177 -9.45 0.92 -12.43
CA ILE A 177 -9.04 -0.15 -11.49
C ILE A 177 -10.15 -1.19 -11.27
N ASP A 178 -11.41 -0.75 -11.19
CA ASP A 178 -12.59 -1.61 -11.07
C ASP A 178 -12.71 -2.58 -12.26
N ARG A 179 -12.48 -2.09 -13.48
CA ARG A 179 -12.49 -2.90 -14.70
C ARG A 179 -11.31 -3.87 -14.76
N ALA A 180 -10.12 -3.39 -14.39
CA ALA A 180 -8.93 -4.23 -14.38
C ALA A 180 -9.04 -5.38 -13.37
N LEU A 181 -9.69 -5.15 -12.22
CA LEU A 181 -9.96 -6.18 -11.21
C LEU A 181 -11.07 -7.15 -11.64
N ALA A 182 -12.08 -6.67 -12.35
CA ALA A 182 -13.18 -7.51 -12.85
C ALA A 182 -12.72 -8.60 -13.83
N GLU A 183 -11.59 -8.41 -14.54
CA GLU A 183 -10.98 -9.46 -15.38
C GLU A 183 -10.51 -10.69 -14.58
N TYR A 184 -10.38 -10.53 -13.26
CA TYR A 184 -9.97 -11.57 -12.30
C TYR A 184 -11.09 -11.94 -11.33
N ASP A 185 -12.35 -11.69 -11.70
CA ASP A 185 -13.54 -11.95 -10.88
C ASP A 185 -13.53 -11.23 -9.52
N ILE A 186 -12.82 -10.10 -9.43
CA ILE A 186 -12.79 -9.26 -8.22
C ILE A 186 -13.68 -8.04 -8.42
N THR A 187 -14.74 -7.96 -7.61
CA THR A 187 -15.55 -6.75 -7.49
C THR A 187 -14.91 -5.81 -6.48
N LEU A 188 -14.51 -4.62 -6.92
CA LEU A 188 -13.93 -3.63 -6.02
C LEU A 188 -14.92 -3.23 -4.92
N GLY A 189 -14.46 -3.25 -3.66
CA GLY A 189 -15.28 -2.94 -2.49
C GLY A 189 -16.08 -4.13 -1.93
N GLN A 190 -16.05 -5.28 -2.59
CA GLN A 190 -16.62 -6.51 -2.03
C GLN A 190 -15.67 -7.10 -0.99
N LEU A 191 -16.16 -7.27 0.23
CA LEU A 191 -15.40 -7.79 1.38
C LEU A 191 -16.25 -8.83 2.12
N GLU A 192 -15.64 -9.95 2.47
CA GLU A 192 -16.25 -10.92 3.38
C GLU A 192 -16.02 -10.52 4.84
N VAL A 193 -17.10 -10.41 5.61
CA VAL A 193 -17.04 -10.05 7.03
C VAL A 193 -17.83 -11.03 7.88
N THR A 194 -17.31 -11.32 9.08
CA THR A 194 -18.05 -12.05 10.10
C THR A 194 -18.58 -11.08 11.15
N LEU A 195 -19.91 -11.03 11.27
CA LEU A 195 -20.59 -10.18 12.25
C LEU A 195 -20.95 -11.00 13.50
N SER A 196 -21.07 -10.33 14.65
CA SER A 196 -21.64 -10.98 15.84
C SER A 196 -23.05 -11.51 15.53
N PRO A 197 -23.50 -12.63 16.12
CA PRO A 197 -24.84 -13.17 15.83
C PRO A 197 -25.97 -12.15 16.04
N ALA A 198 -25.84 -11.28 17.05
CA ALA A 198 -26.80 -10.20 17.30
C ALA A 198 -26.79 -9.15 16.19
N THR A 199 -25.61 -8.65 15.81
CA THR A 199 -25.46 -7.67 14.73
C THR A 199 -25.93 -8.23 13.39
N TYR A 200 -25.60 -9.49 13.07
CA TYR A 200 -26.07 -10.18 11.87
C TYR A 200 -27.60 -10.26 11.82
N ARG A 201 -28.24 -10.70 12.90
CA ARG A 201 -29.71 -10.77 13.00
C ARG A 201 -30.34 -9.40 12.81
N ASP A 202 -29.81 -8.39 13.48
CA ASP A 202 -30.40 -7.04 13.47
C ASP A 202 -30.21 -6.37 12.10
N LEU A 203 -29.05 -6.54 11.45
CA LEU A 203 -28.80 -6.12 10.08
C LEU A 203 -29.78 -6.77 9.10
N ARG A 204 -29.94 -8.10 9.16
CA ARG A 204 -30.85 -8.84 8.26
C ARG A 204 -32.30 -8.45 8.48
N ARG A 205 -32.72 -8.25 9.73
CA ARG A 205 -34.07 -7.77 10.06
C ARG A 205 -34.31 -6.38 9.48
N ARG A 206 -33.36 -5.46 9.67
CA ARG A 206 -33.48 -4.08 9.21
C ARG A 206 -33.50 -3.99 7.68
N ALA A 207 -32.56 -4.66 7.02
CA ALA A 207 -32.50 -4.79 5.56
C ALA A 207 -33.84 -5.29 4.98
N ALA A 208 -34.43 -6.33 5.58
CA ALA A 208 -35.70 -6.88 5.13
C ALA A 208 -36.91 -5.96 5.38
N ILE A 209 -36.91 -5.15 6.45
CA ILE A 209 -37.99 -4.19 6.73
C ILE A 209 -37.89 -2.97 5.79
N GLU A 210 -36.67 -2.53 5.50
CA GLU A 210 -36.39 -1.35 4.67
C GLU A 210 -36.33 -1.67 3.16
N ASP A 211 -36.41 -2.96 2.79
CA ASP A 211 -36.31 -3.46 1.39
C ASP A 211 -35.02 -3.01 0.68
N VAL A 212 -33.89 -3.14 1.39
CA VAL A 212 -32.55 -2.78 0.91
C VAL A 212 -31.56 -3.90 1.14
N GLU A 213 -30.46 -3.90 0.39
CA GLU A 213 -29.38 -4.85 0.61
C GLU A 213 -28.63 -4.54 1.91
N PRO A 214 -28.17 -5.56 2.67
CA PRO A 214 -27.39 -5.35 3.89
C PRO A 214 -26.15 -4.46 3.69
N GLY A 215 -25.53 -4.53 2.51
CA GLY A 215 -24.38 -3.71 2.15
C GLY A 215 -24.69 -2.20 2.16
N GLU A 216 -25.88 -1.79 1.71
CA GLU A 216 -26.29 -0.38 1.71
C GLU A 216 -26.40 0.17 3.13
N LEU A 217 -26.97 -0.62 4.04
CA LEU A 217 -27.07 -0.25 5.45
C LEU A 217 -25.69 -0.15 6.13
N ILE A 218 -24.77 -1.06 5.80
CA ILE A 218 -23.39 -1.02 6.31
C ILE A 218 -22.68 0.24 5.78
N THR A 219 -22.77 0.51 4.47
CA THR A 219 -22.17 1.71 3.85
C THR A 219 -22.70 2.98 4.50
N ALA A 220 -24.02 3.12 4.62
CA ALA A 220 -24.64 4.29 5.24
C ALA A 220 -24.20 4.46 6.71
N ALA A 221 -24.08 3.37 7.48
CA ALA A 221 -23.60 3.43 8.85
C ALA A 221 -22.16 3.95 8.93
N LEU A 222 -21.26 3.46 8.07
CA LEU A 222 -19.86 3.88 8.04
C LEU A 222 -19.66 5.31 7.53
N GLU A 223 -20.45 5.75 6.55
CA GLU A 223 -20.44 7.14 6.08
C GLU A 223 -20.86 8.11 7.19
N ASN A 224 -21.90 7.76 7.94
CA ASN A 224 -22.34 8.55 9.09
C ASN A 224 -21.25 8.64 10.18
N GLU A 225 -20.46 7.59 10.42
CA GLU A 225 -19.34 7.67 11.35
C GLU A 225 -18.22 8.60 10.85
N LYS A 226 -17.91 8.59 9.54
CA LYS A 226 -16.89 9.47 8.95
C LYS A 226 -17.23 10.96 9.07
N GLU A 227 -18.52 11.32 9.04
CA GLU A 227 -18.98 12.70 9.24
C GLU A 227 -18.80 13.17 10.70
N ASN A 228 -18.62 12.25 11.65
CA ASN A 228 -18.47 12.52 13.08
C ASN A 228 -17.01 12.53 13.57
N VAL A 229 -16.03 12.39 12.66
CA VAL A 229 -14.57 12.39 12.94
C VAL A 229 -13.87 13.53 12.19
#